data_AF-A0A8B6Y2W0-F1
#
_entry.id   AF-A0A8B6Y2W0-F1
#
_cell.length_a   1.000
_cell.length_b   1.000
_cell.length_c   1.000
_cell.angle_alpha   90.00
_cell.angle_beta   90.00
_cell.angle_gamma   90.00
#
_symmetry.space_group_name_H-M   'P 1'
#
loop_
_entity.id
_entity.type
_entity.pdbx_description
1 polymer ?
#
loop_
_entity_poly.entity_id
_entity_poly.type
_entity_poly.pdbx_seq_one_letter_code
_entity_poly.pdbx_strand_id
1 'polypeptide(L)'
;MNTLMCEVSSRDSSPGTLQNMIKILEPYTTSVHNHEREQVMQTVRDILSNFLAITNFQSGVHFSTLGNILGRLLPRCTDPVVSVRQNSVECVQILLTINDRYEGVPANVNDERIEALTQLRENLLHNEPALLFTVVNELSIVISKKVPDEQVKTLIFSLIEGLRDVHSQSSSGACAILNCLIKFRGSEMNKEVVKLLDLKC
;
A
#
# COMPACT_ATOMS: atom_id res chain seq x y z
N MET A 1 -8.06 15.19 -13.91
CA MET A 1 -6.94 14.27 -13.66
C MET A 1 -7.42 12.82 -13.54
N ASN A 2 -8.40 12.54 -12.66
CA ASN A 2 -8.98 11.21 -12.46
C ASN A 2 -9.49 10.56 -13.77
N THR A 3 -10.32 11.25 -14.56
CA THR A 3 -10.86 10.74 -15.84
C THR A 3 -9.79 10.30 -16.84
N LEU A 4 -8.70 11.07 -16.96
CA LEU A 4 -7.59 10.76 -17.87
C LEU A 4 -6.81 9.51 -17.43
N MET A 5 -6.59 9.32 -16.13
CA MET A 5 -5.91 8.12 -15.63
C MET A 5 -6.79 6.88 -15.73
N CYS A 6 -8.11 7.02 -15.57
CA CYS A 6 -9.06 5.95 -15.85
C CYS A 6 -9.08 5.57 -17.33
N GLU A 7 -8.99 6.55 -18.25
CA GLU A 7 -8.88 6.30 -19.69
C GLU A 7 -7.54 5.65 -20.08
N VAL A 8 -6.43 5.97 -19.41
CA VAL A 8 -5.16 5.27 -19.64
C VAL A 8 -5.26 3.82 -19.15
N SER A 9 -5.86 3.60 -17.98
CA SER A 9 -6.07 2.26 -17.42
C SER A 9 -6.95 1.38 -18.31
N SER A 10 -7.92 1.96 -19.01
CA SER A 10 -8.78 1.22 -19.95
C SER A 10 -8.09 0.85 -21.27
N ARG A 11 -6.98 1.52 -21.60
CA ARG A 11 -6.16 1.21 -22.79
C ARG A 11 -5.08 0.16 -22.51
N ASP A 12 -4.48 0.20 -21.32
CA ASP A 12 -3.51 -0.77 -20.85
C ASP A 12 -3.65 -1.01 -19.33
N SER A 13 -4.17 -2.20 -18.99
CA SER A 13 -4.37 -2.65 -17.61
C SER A 13 -3.22 -3.53 -17.10
N SER A 14 -1.99 -3.29 -17.55
CA SER A 14 -0.81 -4.00 -17.05
C SER A 14 -0.37 -3.51 -15.64
N PRO A 15 0.24 -4.39 -14.82
CA PRO A 15 0.82 -3.99 -13.53
C PRO A 15 1.84 -2.86 -13.62
N GLY A 16 2.60 -2.79 -14.72
CA GLY A 16 3.58 -1.73 -14.97
C GLY A 16 2.92 -0.37 -15.20
N THR A 17 1.82 -0.32 -15.96
CA THR A 17 1.06 0.91 -16.18
C THR A 17 0.43 1.41 -14.88
N LEU A 18 -0.11 0.52 -14.05
CA LEU A 18 -0.59 0.88 -12.71
C LEU A 18 0.52 1.51 -11.85
N GLN A 19 1.69 0.88 -11.79
CA GLN A 19 2.83 1.40 -11.02
C GLN A 19 3.28 2.78 -11.53
N ASN A 20 3.33 2.98 -12.85
CA ASN A 20 3.71 4.26 -13.44
C ASN A 20 2.71 5.36 -13.10
N MET A 21 1.40 5.08 -13.16
CA MET A 21 0.37 6.04 -12.76
C MET A 21 0.53 6.45 -11.30
N ILE A 22 0.72 5.49 -10.39
CA ILE A 22 0.93 5.78 -8.96
C ILE A 22 2.22 6.58 -8.73
N LYS A 23 3.29 6.26 -9.47
CA LYS A 23 4.57 6.99 -9.40
C LYS A 23 4.43 8.47 -9.80
N ILE A 24 3.60 8.78 -10.80
CA ILE A 24 3.33 10.18 -11.20
C ILE A 24 2.66 10.97 -10.07
N LEU A 25 1.87 10.30 -9.24
CA LEU A 25 1.12 10.91 -8.14
C LEU A 25 1.92 11.08 -6.84
N GLU A 26 3.08 10.43 -6.72
CA GLU A 26 3.93 10.40 -5.53
C GLU A 26 4.28 11.77 -4.92
N PRO A 27 4.57 12.84 -5.70
CA PRO A 27 4.83 14.16 -5.10
C PRO A 27 3.63 14.72 -4.31
N TYR A 28 2.41 14.35 -4.70
CA TYR A 28 1.20 14.83 -4.05
C TYR A 28 0.83 13.96 -2.85
N THR A 29 1.17 12.66 -2.85
CA THR A 29 0.89 11.78 -1.70
C THR A 29 1.69 12.19 -0.47
N THR A 30 2.84 12.83 -0.66
CA THR A 30 3.73 13.35 0.40
C THR A 30 3.65 14.88 0.56
N SER A 31 2.67 15.53 -0.07
CA SER A 31 2.52 16.98 0.00
C SER A 31 2.35 17.49 1.43
N VAL A 32 2.91 18.65 1.73
CA VAL A 32 2.66 19.39 2.97
C VAL A 32 1.20 19.84 3.11
N HIS A 33 0.46 19.98 2.00
CA HIS A 33 -0.92 20.44 1.99
C HIS A 33 -1.91 19.29 2.14
N ASN A 34 -2.80 19.38 3.14
CA ASN A 34 -3.79 18.35 3.45
C ASN A 34 -4.70 18.03 2.25
N HIS A 35 -5.27 19.07 1.62
CA HIS A 35 -6.20 18.90 0.51
C HIS A 35 -5.57 18.20 -0.71
N GLU A 36 -4.27 18.40 -0.97
CA GLU A 36 -3.56 17.70 -2.04
C GLU A 36 -3.44 16.21 -1.72
N ARG A 37 -3.09 15.86 -0.47
CA ARG A 37 -3.03 14.46 -0.01
C ARG A 37 -4.41 13.79 -0.02
N GLU A 38 -5.46 14.49 0.39
CA GLU A 38 -6.84 13.98 0.35
C GLU A 38 -7.27 13.67 -1.10
N GLN A 39 -7.09 14.64 -1.99
CA GLN A 39 -7.48 14.52 -3.39
C GLN A 39 -6.70 13.41 -4.11
N VAL A 40 -5.39 13.33 -3.89
CA VAL A 40 -4.57 12.32 -4.54
C VAL A 40 -4.85 10.93 -4.01
N MET A 41 -5.08 10.75 -2.70
CA MET A 41 -5.37 9.41 -2.15
C MET A 41 -6.74 8.91 -2.61
N GLN A 42 -7.73 9.80 -2.73
CA GLN A 42 -9.00 9.43 -3.39
C GLN A 42 -8.77 9.04 -4.85
N THR A 43 -7.91 9.76 -5.58
CA THR A 43 -7.60 9.45 -6.98
C THR A 43 -6.88 8.11 -7.12
N VAL A 44 -5.92 7.80 -6.24
CA VAL A 44 -5.22 6.50 -6.22
C VAL A 44 -6.21 5.37 -5.94
N ARG A 45 -7.14 5.56 -5.01
CA ARG A 45 -8.21 4.60 -4.74
C ARG A 45 -9.04 4.34 -5.99
N ASP A 46 -9.49 5.39 -6.67
CA ASP A 46 -10.33 5.26 -7.86
C ASP A 46 -9.59 4.56 -9.00
N ILE A 47 -8.29 4.82 -9.19
CA ILE A 47 -7.42 4.11 -10.13
C ILE A 47 -7.34 2.62 -9.79
N LEU A 48 -7.09 2.27 -8.53
CA LEU A 48 -7.00 0.88 -8.08
C LEU A 48 -8.33 0.14 -8.26
N SER A 49 -9.45 0.76 -7.89
CA SER A 49 -10.80 0.21 -8.09
C SER A 49 -11.11 -0.03 -9.56
N ASN A 50 -10.81 0.94 -10.42
CA ASN A 50 -11.02 0.81 -11.85
C ASN A 50 -10.11 -0.27 -12.45
N PHE A 51 -8.84 -0.32 -12.04
CA PHE A 51 -7.92 -1.37 -12.44
C PHE A 51 -8.46 -2.75 -12.07
N LEU A 52 -8.91 -2.95 -10.83
CA LEU A 52 -9.51 -4.21 -10.39
C LEU A 52 -10.75 -4.59 -11.22
N ALA A 53 -11.56 -3.61 -11.61
CA ALA A 53 -12.80 -3.85 -12.36
C ALA A 53 -12.58 -4.19 -13.84
N ILE A 54 -11.59 -3.59 -14.49
CA ILE A 54 -11.37 -3.71 -15.95
C ILE A 54 -10.29 -4.74 -16.31
N THR A 55 -9.46 -5.15 -15.35
CA THR A 55 -8.36 -6.08 -15.61
C THR A 55 -8.89 -7.48 -15.81
N ASN A 56 -8.52 -8.10 -16.93
CA ASN A 56 -8.69 -9.54 -17.12
C ASN A 56 -7.49 -10.26 -16.52
N PHE A 57 -7.65 -10.82 -15.33
CA PHE A 57 -6.60 -11.52 -14.60
C PHE A 57 -6.26 -12.85 -15.29
N GLN A 58 -5.19 -12.84 -16.08
CA GLN A 58 -4.69 -14.03 -16.77
C GLN A 58 -3.73 -14.80 -15.86
N SER A 59 -3.90 -16.13 -15.84
CA SER A 59 -2.97 -17.02 -15.14
C SER A 59 -1.56 -16.92 -15.71
N GLY A 60 -0.55 -16.85 -14.84
CA GLY A 60 0.87 -16.77 -15.21
C GLY A 60 1.46 -15.36 -15.32
N VAL A 61 0.66 -14.30 -15.15
CA VAL A 61 1.17 -12.93 -15.01
C VAL A 61 1.37 -12.63 -13.53
N HIS A 62 2.61 -12.39 -13.11
CA HIS A 62 2.91 -12.05 -11.72
C HIS A 62 2.72 -10.56 -11.44
N PHE A 63 2.06 -10.23 -10.33
CA PHE A 63 1.85 -8.85 -9.89
C PHE A 63 3.09 -8.29 -9.16
N SER A 64 4.19 -8.09 -9.88
CA SER A 64 5.51 -7.73 -9.35
C SER A 64 5.64 -6.31 -8.76
N THR A 65 4.56 -5.54 -8.72
CA THR A 65 4.53 -4.13 -8.28
C THR A 65 3.93 -3.93 -6.90
N LEU A 66 3.37 -4.98 -6.29
CA LEU A 66 2.72 -4.95 -4.97
C LEU A 66 3.59 -4.28 -3.90
N GLY A 67 4.81 -4.80 -3.68
CA GLY A 67 5.67 -4.32 -2.60
C GLY A 67 6.02 -2.83 -2.75
N ASN A 68 6.22 -2.38 -3.99
CA ASN A 68 6.57 -1.00 -4.29
C ASN A 68 5.38 -0.04 -4.07
N ILE A 69 4.16 -0.43 -4.47
CA ILE A 69 2.96 0.37 -4.26
C ILE A 69 2.59 0.37 -2.77
N LEU A 70 2.64 -0.78 -2.09
CA LEU A 70 2.36 -0.89 -0.65
C LEU A 70 3.25 0.02 0.18
N GLY A 71 4.56 0.06 -0.09
CA GLY A 71 5.47 0.91 0.68
C GLY A 71 5.17 2.41 0.58
N ARG A 72 4.47 2.86 -0.48
CA ARG A 72 3.97 4.23 -0.62
C ARG A 72 2.65 4.49 0.09
N LEU A 73 1.77 3.48 0.12
CA LEU A 73 0.45 3.59 0.75
C LEU A 73 0.54 3.43 2.27
N LEU A 74 1.29 2.46 2.77
CA LEU A 74 1.32 2.12 4.19
C LEU A 74 1.65 3.30 5.13
N PRO A 75 2.59 4.21 4.82
CA PRO A 75 2.81 5.41 5.64
C PRO A 75 1.56 6.29 5.77
N ARG A 76 0.74 6.40 4.71
CA ARG A 76 -0.50 7.20 4.69
C ARG A 76 -1.62 6.59 5.52
N CYS A 77 -1.58 5.30 5.87
CA CYS A 77 -2.53 4.71 6.84
C CYS A 77 -2.43 5.35 8.24
N THR A 78 -1.38 6.12 8.49
CA THR A 78 -1.15 6.87 9.74
C THR A 78 -1.04 8.38 9.52
N ASP A 79 -1.47 8.89 8.35
CA ASP A 79 -1.49 10.34 8.05
C ASP A 79 -2.23 11.15 9.13
N PRO A 80 -1.84 12.41 9.42
CA PRO A 80 -2.59 13.27 10.33
C PRO A 80 -4.07 13.47 9.93
N VAL A 81 -4.40 13.38 8.65
CA VAL A 81 -5.76 13.59 8.13
C VAL A 81 -6.53 12.27 8.05
N VAL A 82 -7.72 12.23 8.69
CA VAL A 82 -8.57 11.03 8.79
C VAL A 82 -8.93 10.44 7.42
N SER A 83 -9.40 11.28 6.50
CA SER A 83 -9.81 10.88 5.15
C SER A 83 -8.63 10.28 4.37
N VAL A 84 -7.42 10.80 4.53
CA VAL A 84 -6.19 10.24 3.92
C VAL A 84 -5.93 8.84 4.47
N ARG A 85 -6.05 8.64 5.79
CA ARG A 85 -5.89 7.30 6.40
C ARG A 85 -6.91 6.30 5.87
N GLN A 86 -8.18 6.69 5.80
CA GLN A 86 -9.25 5.81 5.33
C GLN A 86 -9.08 5.42 3.87
N ASN A 87 -8.81 6.40 2.99
CA ASN A 87 -8.52 6.12 1.59
C ASN A 87 -7.28 5.23 1.44
N SER A 88 -6.25 5.43 2.28
CA SER A 88 -5.05 4.60 2.24
C SER A 88 -5.29 3.15 2.64
N VAL A 89 -6.04 2.89 3.73
CA VAL A 89 -6.41 1.53 4.14
C VAL A 89 -7.25 0.84 3.05
N GLU A 90 -8.18 1.58 2.45
CA GLU A 90 -8.98 1.07 1.32
C GLU A 90 -8.12 0.78 0.09
N CYS A 91 -7.15 1.64 -0.24
CA CYS A 91 -6.19 1.37 -1.32
C CYS A 91 -5.38 0.09 -1.05
N VAL A 92 -4.90 -0.11 0.20
CA VAL A 92 -4.20 -1.34 0.59
C VAL A 92 -5.11 -2.56 0.40
N GLN A 93 -6.36 -2.48 0.84
CA GLN A 93 -7.34 -3.56 0.68
C GLN A 93 -7.57 -3.93 -0.80
N ILE A 94 -7.78 -2.93 -1.66
CA ILE A 94 -7.99 -3.15 -3.11
C ILE A 94 -6.73 -3.73 -3.73
N LEU A 95 -5.54 -3.23 -3.37
CA LEU A 95 -4.28 -3.70 -3.91
C LEU A 95 -3.97 -5.15 -3.52
N LEU A 96 -4.27 -5.56 -2.28
CA LEU A 96 -4.16 -6.95 -1.86
C LEU A 96 -5.18 -7.84 -2.61
N THR A 97 -6.38 -7.33 -2.86
CA THR A 97 -7.38 -8.03 -3.68
C THR A 97 -6.89 -8.22 -5.12
N ILE A 98 -6.27 -7.19 -5.71
CA ILE A 98 -5.65 -7.27 -7.03
C ILE A 98 -4.57 -8.36 -7.04
N ASN A 99 -3.69 -8.38 -6.03
CA ASN A 99 -2.66 -9.40 -5.91
C ASN A 99 -3.28 -10.81 -5.87
N ASP A 100 -4.30 -11.01 -5.04
CA ASP A 100 -5.01 -12.30 -4.95
C ASP A 100 -5.58 -12.76 -6.29
N ARG A 101 -6.07 -11.82 -7.11
CA ARG A 101 -6.58 -12.17 -8.45
C ARG A 101 -5.47 -12.63 -9.38
N TYR A 102 -4.29 -12.00 -9.32
CA TYR A 102 -3.11 -12.44 -10.08
C TYR A 102 -2.58 -13.79 -9.59
N GLU A 103 -2.71 -14.11 -8.30
CA GLU A 103 -2.40 -15.43 -7.73
C GLU A 103 -3.49 -16.49 -8.01
N GLY A 104 -4.53 -16.13 -8.77
CA GLY A 104 -5.58 -17.05 -9.20
C GLY A 104 -6.70 -17.27 -8.19
N VAL A 105 -6.79 -16.46 -7.14
CA VAL A 105 -7.91 -16.51 -6.17
C VAL A 105 -9.19 -16.03 -6.87
N PRO A 106 -10.26 -16.86 -6.90
CA PRO A 106 -11.52 -16.51 -7.55
C PRO A 106 -12.27 -15.34 -6.90
N ALA A 107 -13.15 -14.70 -7.65
CA ALA A 107 -13.84 -13.48 -7.21
C ALA A 107 -14.81 -13.62 -6.05
N ASN A 108 -15.35 -14.81 -5.91
CA ASN A 108 -16.30 -15.20 -4.89
C ASN A 108 -15.62 -15.74 -3.63
N VAL A 109 -14.29 -15.81 -3.61
CA VAL A 109 -13.52 -16.21 -2.43
C VAL A 109 -13.05 -14.95 -1.73
N ASN A 110 -13.46 -14.81 -0.48
CA ASN A 110 -13.06 -13.70 0.37
C ASN A 110 -11.90 -14.13 1.26
N ASP A 111 -10.83 -13.35 1.26
CA ASP A 111 -9.75 -13.50 2.24
C ASP A 111 -10.11 -12.71 3.50
N GLU A 112 -10.41 -13.42 4.59
CA GLU A 112 -10.77 -12.84 5.90
C GLU A 112 -9.76 -11.79 6.38
N ARG A 113 -8.47 -11.93 6.04
CA ARG A 113 -7.42 -10.97 6.42
C ARG A 113 -7.56 -9.66 5.66
N ILE A 114 -7.94 -9.73 4.38
CA ILE A 114 -8.22 -8.54 3.57
C ILE A 114 -9.54 -7.91 4.02
N GLU A 115 -10.56 -8.71 4.33
CA GLU A 115 -11.85 -8.22 4.81
C GLU A 115 -11.74 -7.48 6.15
N ALA A 116 -10.87 -7.94 7.05
CA ALA A 116 -10.59 -7.28 8.33
C ALA A 116 -10.15 -5.81 8.19
N LEU A 117 -9.57 -5.43 7.04
CA LEU A 117 -9.20 -4.04 6.75
C LEU A 117 -10.42 -3.12 6.63
N THR A 118 -11.60 -3.65 6.29
CA THR A 118 -12.86 -2.89 6.25
C THR A 118 -13.21 -2.38 7.64
N GLN A 119 -13.19 -3.26 8.64
CA GLN A 119 -13.46 -2.89 10.03
C GLN A 119 -12.39 -1.91 10.54
N LEU A 120 -11.12 -2.14 10.17
CA LEU A 120 -10.03 -1.24 10.54
C LEU A 120 -10.24 0.18 10.00
N ARG A 121 -10.71 0.30 8.76
CA ARG A 121 -11.04 1.59 8.12
C ARG A 121 -12.21 2.30 8.80
N GLU A 122 -13.23 1.56 9.23
CA GLU A 122 -14.37 2.13 9.97
C GLU A 122 -13.96 2.65 11.34
N ASN A 123 -13.08 1.92 12.03
CA ASN A 123 -12.58 2.34 13.34
C ASN A 123 -11.83 3.68 13.28
N LEU A 124 -11.15 3.98 12.16
CA LEU A 124 -10.41 5.23 11.95
C LEU A 124 -11.27 6.52 12.02
N LEU A 125 -12.60 6.42 11.93
CA LEU A 125 -13.52 7.56 12.07
C LEU A 125 -13.42 8.25 13.44
N HIS A 126 -13.04 7.51 14.48
CA HIS A 126 -13.08 8.01 15.86
C HIS A 126 -11.82 8.81 16.26
N ASN A 127 -10.81 8.89 15.37
CA ASN A 127 -9.58 9.70 15.49
C ASN A 127 -8.82 9.60 16.84
N GLU A 128 -8.88 8.45 17.52
CA GLU A 128 -8.16 8.26 18.78
C GLU A 128 -6.70 7.81 18.55
N PRO A 129 -5.71 8.36 19.27
CA PRO A 129 -4.31 7.97 19.11
C PRO A 129 -4.04 6.47 19.33
N ALA A 130 -4.77 5.83 20.24
CA ALA A 130 -4.67 4.38 20.50
C ALA A 130 -5.04 3.55 19.26
N LEU A 131 -5.94 4.06 18.40
CA LEU A 131 -6.35 3.38 17.18
C LEU A 131 -5.23 3.34 16.13
N LEU A 132 -4.31 4.31 16.12
CA LEU A 132 -3.19 4.30 15.16
C LEU A 132 -2.21 3.14 15.43
N PHE A 133 -2.00 2.79 16.70
CA PHE A 133 -1.19 1.62 17.05
C PHE A 133 -1.86 0.32 16.60
N THR A 134 -3.17 0.19 16.85
CA THR A 134 -3.96 -0.95 16.35
C THR A 134 -3.90 -1.05 14.83
N VAL A 135 -4.03 0.08 14.12
CA VAL A 135 -3.93 0.14 12.65
C VAL A 135 -2.60 -0.38 12.16
N VAL A 136 -1.49 0.10 12.74
CA VAL A 136 -0.16 -0.38 12.38
C VAL A 136 0.00 -1.87 12.64
N ASN A 137 -0.46 -2.37 13.78
CA ASN A 137 -0.31 -3.78 14.15
C ASN A 137 -1.12 -4.70 13.22
N GLU A 138 -2.40 -4.41 13.01
CA GLU A 138 -3.29 -5.18 12.14
C GLU A 138 -2.79 -5.16 10.69
N LEU A 139 -2.43 -3.97 10.16
CA LEU A 139 -1.82 -3.87 8.83
C LEU A 139 -0.55 -4.71 8.75
N SER A 140 0.34 -4.62 9.73
CA SER A 140 1.60 -5.37 9.71
C SER A 140 1.37 -6.88 9.66
N ILE A 141 0.37 -7.40 10.38
CA ILE A 141 0.00 -8.81 10.35
C ILE A 141 -0.49 -9.20 8.95
N VAL A 142 -1.45 -8.45 8.39
CA VAL A 142 -1.99 -8.72 7.04
C VAL A 142 -0.88 -8.68 5.99
N ILE A 143 -0.08 -7.60 5.98
CA ILE A 143 1.02 -7.41 5.04
C ILE A 143 2.06 -8.53 5.15
N SER A 144 2.42 -8.96 6.37
CA SER A 144 3.38 -10.05 6.57
C SER A 144 2.92 -11.39 5.99
N LYS A 145 1.61 -11.60 5.82
CA LYS A 145 1.03 -12.83 5.28
C LYS A 145 0.71 -12.74 3.79
N LYS A 146 0.41 -11.54 3.30
CA LYS A 146 -0.09 -11.34 1.93
C LYS A 146 0.98 -10.92 0.93
N VAL A 147 2.11 -10.38 1.38
CA VAL A 147 3.19 -9.99 0.47
C VAL A 147 4.02 -11.22 0.09
N PRO A 148 4.15 -11.55 -1.21
CA PRO A 148 5.01 -12.63 -1.68
C PRO A 148 6.47 -12.40 -1.32
N ASP A 149 7.20 -13.48 -1.10
CA ASP A 149 8.60 -13.49 -0.66
C ASP A 149 9.49 -12.65 -1.57
N GLU A 150 9.27 -12.72 -2.89
CA GLU A 150 10.07 -11.98 -3.87
C GLU A 150 9.91 -10.45 -3.74
N GLN A 151 8.82 -9.99 -3.13
CA GLN A 151 8.46 -8.58 -3.03
C GLN A 151 8.70 -7.95 -1.65
N VAL A 152 8.98 -8.76 -0.62
CA VAL A 152 9.29 -8.27 0.74
C VAL A 152 10.45 -7.30 0.73
N LYS A 153 11.50 -7.62 -0.03
CA LYS A 153 12.67 -6.74 -0.18
C LYS A 153 12.25 -5.38 -0.73
N THR A 154 11.53 -5.36 -1.85
CA THR A 154 11.05 -4.13 -2.50
C THR A 154 10.17 -3.30 -1.57
N LEU A 155 9.30 -3.96 -0.79
CA LEU A 155 8.49 -3.30 0.22
C LEU A 155 9.35 -2.62 1.30
N ILE A 156 10.39 -3.30 1.79
CA ILE A 156 11.26 -2.75 2.83
C ILE A 156 12.03 -1.53 2.34
N PHE A 157 12.60 -1.57 1.14
CA PHE A 157 13.25 -0.39 0.56
C PHE A 157 12.27 0.79 0.45
N SER A 158 11.05 0.55 -0.02
CA SER A 158 10.01 1.58 -0.15
C SER A 158 9.57 2.13 1.23
N LEU A 159 9.48 1.28 2.27
CA LEU A 159 9.20 1.74 3.64
C LEU A 159 10.34 2.56 4.24
N ILE A 160 11.61 2.23 3.92
CA ILE A 160 12.77 3.02 4.34
C ILE A 160 12.72 4.42 3.71
N GLU A 161 12.34 4.54 2.44
CA GLU A 161 12.10 5.84 1.80
C GLU A 161 11.01 6.62 2.54
N GLY A 162 9.95 5.93 2.98
CA GLY A 162 8.87 6.49 3.79
C GLY A 162 9.29 7.04 5.16
N LEU A 163 10.48 6.69 5.68
CA LEU A 163 11.01 7.28 6.92
C LEU A 163 11.32 8.77 6.76
N ARG A 164 11.56 9.22 5.53
CA ARG A 164 11.87 10.61 5.19
C ARG A 164 10.63 11.46 4.94
N ASP A 165 9.44 10.95 5.28
CA ASP A 165 8.20 11.68 5.06
C ASP A 165 8.14 12.99 5.85
N VAL A 166 7.54 14.01 5.22
CA VAL A 166 7.40 15.35 5.82
C VAL A 166 6.45 15.35 7.02
N HIS A 167 5.53 14.38 7.11
CA HIS A 167 4.60 14.23 8.23
C HIS A 167 5.11 13.20 9.23
N SER A 168 5.37 13.64 10.46
CA SER A 168 5.95 12.81 11.50
C SER A 168 5.10 11.59 11.85
N GLN A 169 3.77 11.69 11.79
CA GLN A 169 2.89 10.52 12.05
C GLN A 169 3.12 9.43 11.00
N SER A 170 3.19 9.81 9.72
CA SER A 170 3.43 8.85 8.65
C SER A 170 4.84 8.27 8.65
N SER A 171 5.86 9.08 8.92
CA SER A 171 7.23 8.58 9.10
C SER A 171 7.29 7.58 10.26
N SER A 172 6.61 7.88 11.38
CA SER A 172 6.52 6.98 12.53
C SER A 172 5.76 5.69 12.19
N GLY A 173 4.66 5.78 11.44
CA GLY A 173 3.91 4.62 10.97
C GLY A 173 4.73 3.74 10.02
N ALA A 174 5.47 4.33 9.09
CA ALA A 174 6.39 3.62 8.21
C ALA A 174 7.44 2.84 9.02
N CYS A 175 8.05 3.49 10.02
CA CYS A 175 9.02 2.86 10.94
C CYS A 175 8.40 1.70 11.71
N ALA A 176 7.20 1.89 12.27
CA ALA A 176 6.54 0.86 13.07
C ALA A 176 6.15 -0.37 12.22
N ILE A 177 5.63 -0.15 11.01
CA ILE A 177 5.33 -1.23 10.05
C ILE A 177 6.61 -1.94 9.60
N LEU A 178 7.67 -1.19 9.30
CA LEU A 178 8.98 -1.74 8.94
C LEU A 178 9.53 -2.64 10.05
N ASN A 179 9.48 -2.19 11.30
CA ASN A 179 9.91 -2.96 12.46
C ASN A 179 9.12 -4.27 12.61
N CYS A 180 7.80 -4.20 12.45
CA CYS A 180 6.94 -5.40 12.48
C CYS A 180 7.27 -6.36 11.33
N LEU A 181 7.48 -5.84 10.12
CA LEU A 181 7.81 -6.67 8.96
C LEU A 181 9.16 -7.39 9.14
N ILE A 182 10.19 -6.69 9.64
CA ILE A 182 11.48 -7.29 9.99
C ILE A 182 11.30 -8.35 11.09
N LYS A 183 10.45 -8.09 12.10
CA LYS A 183 10.18 -9.07 13.15
C LYS A 183 9.50 -10.33 12.63
N PHE A 184 8.55 -10.20 11.70
CA PHE A 184 7.80 -11.33 11.16
C PHE A 184 8.53 -12.09 10.06
N ARG A 185 9.37 -11.41 9.27
CA ARG A 185 9.94 -11.93 8.01
C ARG A 185 11.46 -11.76 7.88
N GLY A 186 12.13 -11.17 8.87
CA GLY A 186 13.57 -10.85 8.79
C GLY A 186 14.49 -12.05 8.63
N SER A 187 14.09 -13.24 9.08
CA SER A 187 14.86 -14.48 8.90
C SER A 187 15.05 -14.85 7.43
N GLU A 188 14.12 -14.47 6.56
CA GLU A 188 14.17 -14.76 5.11
C GLU A 188 15.07 -13.77 4.37
N MET A 189 15.44 -12.66 5.02
CA MET A 189 16.22 -11.56 4.46
C MET A 189 17.72 -11.66 4.71
N ASN A 190 18.20 -12.73 5.34
CA ASN A 190 19.62 -12.85 5.75
C ASN A 190 20.63 -12.56 4.62
N LYS A 191 20.29 -12.83 3.35
CA LYS A 191 21.15 -12.56 2.18
C LYS A 191 21.17 -11.09 1.73
N GLU A 192 20.21 -10.29 2.17
CA GLU A 192 19.96 -8.93 1.69
C GLU A 192 20.31 -7.86 2.74
N VAL A 193 20.62 -8.26 3.99
CA VAL A 193 21.01 -7.36 5.10
C VAL A 193 22.16 -6.43 4.72
N VAL A 194 23.17 -6.93 4.00
CA VAL A 194 24.34 -6.14 3.58
C VAL A 194 23.92 -4.95 2.70
N LYS A 195 22.97 -5.15 1.78
CA LYS A 195 22.51 -4.08 0.87
C LYS A 195 21.65 -3.03 1.58
N LEU A 196 21.02 -3.39 2.70
CA LEU A 196 20.29 -2.43 3.54
C LEU A 196 21.26 -1.51 4.30
N LEU A 197 22.42 -2.03 4.71
CA LEU A 197 23.45 -1.24 5.40
C LEU A 197 24.16 -0.25 4.45
N ASP A 198 24.14 -0.51 3.15
CA ASP A 198 24.72 0.37 2.13
C ASP A 198 23.78 1.52 1.70
N LEU A 199 22.54 1.55 2.21
CA LEU A 199 21.64 2.69 1.99
C LEU A 199 22.19 3.91 2.72
N LYS A 200 22.64 4.91 1.95
CA LYS A 200 22.95 6.23 2.48
C LYS A 200 21.64 6.99 2.69
N CYS A 201 21.16 6.98 3.94
CA CYS A 201 20.08 7.84 4.42
C CYS A 201 20.49 9.32 4.39
#